data_AF-A0A1S1QQK4-F1
#
_entry.id   AF-A0A1S1QQK4-F1
#
_cell.length_a   1.000
_cell.length_b   1.000
_cell.length_c   1.000
_cell.angle_alpha   90.00
_cell.angle_beta   90.00
_cell.angle_gamma   90.00
#
_symmetry.space_group_name_H-M   'P 1'
#
loop_
_entity.id
_entity.type
_entity.pdbx_description
1 polymer ?
#
loop_
_entity_poly.entity_id
_entity_poly.type
_entity_poly.pdbx_seq_one_letter_code
_entity_poly.pdbx_strand_id
1 'polypeptide(L)'
;MIESVGLAVAALFAVRATEAFGAGAGEGAWGFVRRLADLVRTRFSSDPDAGAALDELSASPSDAARIEAVAAFVQGYADVDPGFAAELERLIRHGASDPVAGRFVTEITGNASVGKLVNIGEVTGDVSF
;
A
#
# COMPACT_ATOMS: atom_id res chain seq x y z
N MET A 1 2.52 7.22 11.77
CA MET A 1 3.45 6.20 11.22
C MET A 1 2.72 5.02 10.55
N ILE A 2 1.39 4.96 10.56
CA ILE A 2 0.63 3.83 9.97
C ILE A 2 0.18 4.18 8.52
N GLU A 3 -0.11 5.44 8.18
CA GLU A 3 -0.42 5.87 6.79
C GLU A 3 0.62 5.41 5.75
N SER A 4 1.90 5.34 6.13
CA SER A 4 2.97 4.84 5.27
C SER A 4 2.87 3.34 4.97
N VAL A 5 2.21 2.55 5.83
CA VAL A 5 1.99 1.11 5.65
C VAL A 5 0.94 0.85 4.57
N GLY A 6 -0.20 1.56 4.60
CA GLY A 6 -1.24 1.42 3.57
C GLY A 6 -0.71 1.73 2.17
N LEU A 7 0.07 2.81 2.05
CA LEU A 7 0.67 3.25 0.80
C LEU A 7 1.77 2.28 0.32
N ALA A 8 2.56 1.73 1.25
CA ALA A 8 3.54 0.70 0.93
C ALA A 8 2.91 -0.58 0.38
N VAL A 9 1.81 -1.02 0.98
CA VAL A 9 1.06 -2.20 0.56
C VAL A 9 0.43 -1.99 -0.82
N ALA A 10 -0.23 -0.85 -1.03
CA ALA A 10 -0.87 -0.52 -2.30
C ALA A 10 0.14 -0.43 -3.45
N ALA A 11 1.28 0.24 -3.23
CA ALA A 11 2.34 0.34 -4.22
C ALA A 11 2.98 -1.02 -4.54
N LEU A 12 3.18 -1.89 -3.53
CA LEU A 12 3.65 -3.26 -3.76
C LEU A 12 2.64 -4.08 -4.60
N PHE A 13 1.34 -3.85 -4.39
CA PHE A 13 0.29 -4.49 -5.19
C PHE A 13 0.28 -4.03 -6.64
N ALA A 14 0.39 -2.72 -6.86
CA ALA A 14 0.55 -2.12 -8.19
C ALA A 14 1.77 -2.72 -8.93
N VAL A 15 2.90 -2.77 -8.23
CA VAL A 15 4.13 -3.36 -8.72
C VAL A 15 3.94 -4.82 -9.14
N ARG A 16 3.26 -5.62 -8.31
CA ARG A 16 2.92 -7.02 -8.63
C ARG A 16 2.08 -7.15 -9.90
N ALA A 17 1.13 -6.24 -10.10
CA ALA A 17 0.23 -6.26 -11.26
C ALA A 17 0.92 -5.88 -12.58
N THR A 18 2.05 -5.17 -12.53
CA THR A 18 2.77 -4.74 -13.75
C THR A 18 3.63 -5.83 -14.41
N GLU A 19 3.70 -7.06 -13.89
CA GLU A 19 4.57 -8.16 -14.37
C GLU A 19 6.07 -7.82 -14.51
N ALA A 20 6.49 -6.57 -14.25
CA ALA A 20 7.82 -6.02 -14.44
C ALA A 20 8.91 -6.68 -13.56
N PHE A 21 8.51 -7.59 -12.67
CA PHE A 21 9.37 -8.30 -11.72
C PHE A 21 9.83 -9.69 -12.18
N GLY A 22 9.52 -10.09 -13.42
CA GLY A 22 9.83 -11.43 -13.95
C GLY A 22 11.32 -11.76 -14.17
N ALA A 23 12.25 -10.81 -14.08
CA ALA A 23 13.64 -11.03 -14.53
C ALA A 23 14.73 -11.08 -13.44
N GLY A 24 14.45 -10.73 -12.18
CA GLY A 24 15.54 -10.58 -11.19
C GLY A 24 15.18 -10.72 -9.71
N ALA A 25 13.91 -10.88 -9.35
CA ALA A 25 13.50 -11.09 -7.96
C ALA A 25 13.52 -12.59 -7.64
N GLY A 26 14.40 -13.01 -6.74
CA GLY A 26 14.49 -14.40 -6.29
C GLY A 26 13.19 -14.90 -5.66
N GLU A 27 13.02 -16.23 -5.59
CA GLU A 27 11.81 -16.92 -5.12
C GLU A 27 11.29 -16.42 -3.75
N GLY A 28 12.18 -15.93 -2.88
CA GLY A 28 11.85 -15.32 -1.59
C GLY A 28 11.04 -14.02 -1.68
N ALA A 29 11.41 -13.12 -2.60
CA ALA A 29 10.71 -11.85 -2.78
C ALA A 29 9.29 -12.07 -3.34
N TRP A 30 9.13 -13.03 -4.26
CA TRP A 30 7.81 -13.42 -4.79
C TRP A 30 6.92 -14.07 -3.73
N GLY A 31 7.50 -14.91 -2.86
CA GLY A 31 6.79 -15.51 -1.74
C GLY A 31 6.25 -14.48 -0.75
N PHE A 32 7.02 -13.43 -0.46
CA PHE A 32 6.58 -12.32 0.38
C PHE A 32 5.42 -11.53 -0.24
N VAL A 33 5.57 -11.05 -1.47
CA VAL A 33 4.54 -10.24 -2.15
C VAL A 33 3.24 -11.02 -2.30
N ARG A 34 3.32 -12.33 -2.58
CA ARG A 34 2.13 -13.18 -2.64
C ARG A 34 1.42 -13.29 -1.29
N ARG A 35 2.15 -13.51 -0.18
CA ARG A 35 1.54 -13.57 1.16
C ARG A 35 0.88 -12.25 1.56
N LEU A 36 1.52 -11.12 1.25
CA LEU A 36 0.95 -9.80 1.49
C LEU A 36 -0.34 -9.62 0.68
N ALA A 37 -0.32 -10.01 -0.60
CA ALA A 37 -1.47 -9.92 -1.48
C ALA A 37 -2.63 -10.80 -1.01
N ASP A 38 -2.35 -12.04 -0.59
CA ASP A 38 -3.34 -12.96 -0.07
C ASP A 38 -3.95 -12.41 1.23
N LEU A 39 -3.15 -11.86 2.15
CA LEU A 39 -3.64 -11.27 3.41
C LEU A 39 -4.64 -10.13 3.15
N VAL A 40 -4.27 -9.17 2.30
CA VAL A 40 -5.11 -8.01 1.97
C VAL A 40 -6.37 -8.47 1.24
N ARG A 41 -6.26 -9.38 0.28
CA ARG A 41 -7.41 -9.91 -0.46
C ARG A 41 -8.36 -10.67 0.45
N THR A 42 -7.84 -11.47 1.40
CA THR A 42 -8.66 -12.14 2.40
C THR A 42 -9.37 -11.11 3.28
N ARG A 43 -8.67 -10.06 3.72
CA ARG A 43 -9.30 -9.03 4.57
C ARG A 43 -10.38 -8.23 3.83
N PHE A 44 -10.14 -7.95 2.56
CA PHE A 44 -11.05 -7.21 1.69
C PHE A 44 -12.17 -8.10 1.14
N SER A 45 -12.08 -9.43 1.25
CA SER A 45 -13.15 -10.33 0.79
C SER A 45 -14.48 -10.12 1.52
N SER A 46 -14.44 -9.53 2.72
CA SER A 46 -15.62 -9.17 3.50
C SER A 46 -16.16 -7.76 3.20
N ASP A 47 -15.53 -7.03 2.27
CA ASP A 47 -15.87 -5.66 1.89
C ASP A 47 -15.84 -5.48 0.36
N PRO A 48 -17.01 -5.38 -0.29
CA PRO A 48 -17.08 -5.27 -1.74
C PRO A 48 -16.45 -3.98 -2.29
N ASP A 49 -16.46 -2.87 -1.54
CA ASP A 49 -15.89 -1.60 -2.00
C ASP A 49 -14.36 -1.67 -1.96
N ALA A 50 -13.80 -2.26 -0.90
CA ALA A 50 -12.37 -2.49 -0.79
C ALA A 50 -11.89 -3.47 -1.87
N GLY A 51 -12.65 -4.54 -2.13
CA GLY A 51 -12.39 -5.49 -3.21
C GLY A 51 -12.38 -4.83 -4.60
N ALA A 52 -13.35 -3.95 -4.88
CA ALA A 52 -13.42 -3.21 -6.14
C ALA A 52 -12.20 -2.29 -6.32
N ALA A 53 -11.76 -1.60 -5.26
CA ALA A 53 -10.57 -0.75 -5.31
C ALA A 53 -9.29 -1.55 -5.65
N LEU A 54 -9.16 -2.78 -5.15
CA LEU A 54 -8.05 -3.68 -5.51
C LEU A 54 -8.09 -4.12 -6.97
N ASP A 55 -9.27 -4.46 -7.49
CA ASP A 55 -9.44 -4.88 -8.88
C ASP A 55 -9.17 -3.72 -9.83
N GLU A 56 -9.64 -2.52 -9.48
CA GLU A 56 -9.38 -1.27 -10.18
C GLU A 56 -7.89 -0.92 -10.21
N LEU A 57 -7.19 -1.04 -9.07
CA LEU A 57 -5.74 -0.85 -9.02
C LEU A 57 -5.01 -1.89 -9.87
N SER A 58 -5.49 -3.13 -9.88
CA SER A 58 -4.91 -4.19 -10.72
C SER A 58 -5.06 -3.89 -12.21
N ALA A 59 -6.18 -3.27 -12.61
CA ALA A 59 -6.41 -2.83 -13.99
C ALA A 59 -5.62 -1.58 -14.37
N SER A 60 -5.23 -0.75 -13.40
CA SER A 60 -4.49 0.50 -13.63
C SER A 60 -3.42 0.71 -12.54
N PRO A 61 -2.34 -0.09 -12.55
CA PRO A 61 -1.38 -0.13 -11.45
C PRO A 61 -0.50 1.11 -11.33
N SER A 62 -0.41 1.95 -12.37
CA SER A 62 0.32 3.22 -12.32
C SER A 62 -0.56 4.42 -11.93
N ASP A 63 -1.84 4.21 -11.65
CA ASP A 63 -2.78 5.26 -11.29
C ASP A 63 -2.64 5.63 -9.81
N ALA A 64 -2.05 6.80 -9.54
CA ALA A 64 -1.82 7.28 -8.18
C ALA A 64 -3.10 7.40 -7.36
N ALA A 65 -4.23 7.77 -7.97
CA ALA A 65 -5.50 7.89 -7.25
C ALA A 65 -6.00 6.53 -6.76
N ARG A 66 -5.78 5.47 -7.54
CA ARG A 66 -6.15 4.09 -7.15
C ARG A 66 -5.23 3.52 -6.10
N ILE A 67 -3.94 3.86 -6.17
CA ILE A 67 -2.96 3.51 -5.12
C ILE A 67 -3.40 4.15 -3.79
N GLU A 68 -3.74 5.44 -3.80
CA GLU A 68 -4.21 6.16 -2.61
C GLU A 68 -5.54 5.59 -2.07
N ALA A 69 -6.49 5.23 -2.94
CA ALA A 69 -7.75 4.62 -2.53
C ALA A 69 -7.54 3.28 -1.80
N VAL A 70 -6.73 2.38 -2.36
CA VAL A 70 -6.40 1.10 -1.70
C VAL A 70 -5.64 1.34 -0.39
N ALA A 71 -4.72 2.30 -0.38
CA ALA A 71 -3.98 2.67 0.83
C ALA A 71 -4.92 3.13 1.96
N ALA A 72 -5.94 3.94 1.64
CA ALA A 72 -6.94 4.40 2.59
C ALA A 72 -7.77 3.25 3.17
N PHE A 73 -8.18 2.27 2.36
CA PHE A 73 -8.86 1.06 2.85
C PHE A 73 -7.96 0.24 3.77
N VAL A 74 -6.72 -0.04 3.35
CA VAL A 74 -5.76 -0.79 4.17
C VAL A 74 -5.52 -0.10 5.51
N GLN A 75 -5.37 1.23 5.49
CA GLN A 75 -5.20 2.05 6.68
C GLN A 75 -6.42 1.98 7.60
N GLY A 76 -7.62 2.18 7.04
CA GLY A 76 -8.86 2.08 7.80
C GLY A 76 -8.99 0.73 8.49
N TYR A 77 -8.67 -0.36 7.79
CA TYR A 77 -8.66 -1.71 8.37
C TYR A 77 -7.59 -1.92 9.44
N ALA A 78 -6.40 -1.37 9.25
CA ALA A 78 -5.33 -1.44 10.26
C ALA A 78 -5.70 -0.69 11.54
N ASP A 79 -6.44 0.42 11.43
CA ASP A 79 -6.86 1.22 12.57
C ASP A 79 -7.97 0.54 13.40
N VAL A 80 -8.87 -0.23 12.77
CA VAL A 80 -9.91 -1.00 13.50
C VAL A 80 -9.47 -2.40 13.92
N ASP A 81 -8.47 -2.98 13.26
CA ASP A 81 -8.01 -4.35 13.51
C ASP A 81 -6.49 -4.36 13.81
N PRO A 82 -6.12 -4.26 15.11
CA PRO A 82 -4.72 -4.27 15.52
C PRO A 82 -3.98 -5.57 15.14
N GLY A 83 -4.69 -6.68 14.99
CA GLY A 83 -4.10 -7.96 14.55
C GLY A 83 -3.69 -7.89 13.09
N PHE A 84 -4.54 -7.31 12.25
CA PHE A 84 -4.23 -7.04 10.85
C PHE A 84 -3.05 -6.06 10.70
N ALA A 85 -3.04 -4.98 11.47
CA ALA A 85 -1.92 -4.03 11.49
C ALA A 85 -0.59 -4.70 11.89
N ALA A 86 -0.60 -5.51 12.95
CA ALA A 86 0.58 -6.22 13.42
C ALA A 86 1.12 -7.21 12.38
N GLU A 87 0.22 -7.92 11.68
CA GLU A 87 0.60 -8.88 10.65
C GLU A 87 1.14 -8.18 9.39
N LEU A 88 0.54 -7.06 8.97
CA LEU A 88 1.06 -6.21 7.90
C LEU A 88 2.47 -5.72 8.21
N GLU A 89 2.69 -5.15 9.39
CA GLU A 89 4.01 -4.70 9.81
C GLU A 89 5.03 -5.84 9.89
N ARG A 90 4.61 -7.02 10.39
CA ARG A 90 5.47 -8.20 10.46
C ARG A 90 5.92 -8.64 9.07
N LEU A 91 4.98 -8.69 8.13
CA LEU A 91 5.27 -9.01 6.73
C LEU A 91 6.20 -7.96 6.12
N ILE A 92 5.91 -6.68 6.26
CA ILE A 92 6.74 -5.59 5.71
C ILE A 92 8.15 -5.63 6.29
N ARG A 93 8.32 -5.79 7.61
CA ARG A 93 9.65 -5.92 8.25
C ARG A 93 10.41 -7.16 7.74
N HIS A 94 9.69 -8.26 7.51
CA HIS A 94 10.29 -9.48 6.97
C HIS A 94 10.76 -9.26 5.51
N GLY A 95 9.94 -8.62 4.67
CA GLY A 95 10.31 -8.23 3.32
C GLY A 95 11.44 -7.19 3.28
N ALA A 96 11.47 -6.27 4.25
CA ALA A 96 12.54 -5.27 4.39
C ALA A 96 13.90 -5.89 4.73
N SER A 97 13.90 -7.06 5.37
CA SER A 97 15.12 -7.79 5.74
C SER A 97 15.70 -8.61 4.58
N ASP A 98 14.94 -8.79 3.50
CA ASP A 98 15.42 -9.40 2.27
C ASP A 98 16.20 -8.35 1.44
N PRO A 99 17.42 -8.62 0.95
CA PRO A 99 18.22 -7.61 0.24
C PRO A 99 17.58 -7.11 -1.06
N VAL A 100 16.76 -7.96 -1.69
CA VAL A 100 16.09 -7.65 -2.96
C VAL A 100 14.76 -6.95 -2.68
N ALA A 101 13.93 -7.46 -1.77
CA ALA A 101 12.66 -6.84 -1.43
C ALA A 101 12.82 -5.58 -0.54
N GLY A 102 13.87 -5.50 0.26
CA GLY A 102 14.13 -4.41 1.19
C GLY A 102 14.51 -3.11 0.51
N ARG A 103 15.11 -3.14 -0.68
CA ARG A 103 15.29 -1.93 -1.48
C ARG A 103 13.95 -1.33 -1.92
N PHE A 104 12.98 -2.16 -2.29
CA PHE A 104 11.65 -1.69 -2.70
C PHE A 104 10.83 -1.18 -1.52
N VAL A 105 10.84 -1.92 -0.40
CA VAL A 105 10.21 -1.43 0.83
C VAL A 105 10.87 -0.11 1.24
N THR A 106 12.19 0.02 1.17
CA THR A 106 12.88 1.27 1.52
C THR A 106 12.57 2.41 0.54
N GLU A 107 12.49 2.17 -0.76
CA GLU A 107 12.11 3.21 -1.75
C GLU A 107 10.66 3.68 -1.57
N ILE A 108 9.74 2.76 -1.27
CA ILE A 108 8.32 3.09 -1.12
C ILE A 108 8.02 3.72 0.25
N THR A 109 8.52 3.12 1.33
CA THR A 109 8.32 3.64 2.71
C THR A 109 9.20 4.85 3.00
N GLY A 110 10.38 4.94 2.36
CA GLY A 110 11.28 6.09 2.44
C GLY A 110 10.77 7.31 1.67
N ASN A 111 10.15 7.13 0.50
CA ASN A 111 9.49 8.22 -0.22
C ASN A 111 8.20 8.69 0.48
N ALA A 112 7.52 7.85 1.27
CA ALA A 112 6.40 8.30 2.10
C ALA A 112 6.82 9.29 3.21
N SER A 113 8.11 9.31 3.59
CA SER A 113 8.64 10.32 4.52
C SER A 113 9.05 11.62 3.83
N VAL A 114 9.12 11.65 2.49
CA VAL A 114 9.59 12.80 1.72
C VAL A 114 8.51 13.26 0.75
N GLY A 115 7.57 14.04 1.31
CA GLY A 115 6.83 15.02 0.52
C GLY A 115 5.45 14.59 0.01
N LYS A 116 4.44 14.70 0.89
CA LYS A 116 3.21 15.46 0.56
C LYS A 116 2.40 15.79 1.82
N LEU A 117 2.98 16.53 2.75
CA LEU A 117 2.19 17.35 3.67
C LEU A 117 1.73 18.61 2.92
N VAL A 118 0.82 18.48 1.96
CA VAL A 118 -0.09 19.61 1.66
C VAL A 118 -1.30 19.42 2.52
N ASN A 119 -1.15 19.95 3.73
CA ASN A 119 -2.23 20.37 4.58
C ASN A 119 -3.06 21.40 3.80
N ILE A 120 -4.03 20.97 2.99
CA ILE A 120 -5.09 21.84 2.47
C ILE A 120 -6.15 21.90 3.57
N GLY A 121 -5.73 22.45 4.71
CA GLY A 121 -6.65 23.01 5.68
C GLY A 121 -7.17 24.31 5.10
N GLU A 122 -8.39 24.24 4.55
CA GLU A 122 -9.40 25.29 4.70
C GLU A 122 -8.90 26.74 4.60
N VAL A 123 -8.94 27.31 3.39
CA VAL A 123 -9.07 28.76 3.23
C VAL A 123 -10.56 29.08 3.19
N THR A 124 -11.23 28.99 4.34
CA THR A 124 -12.51 29.66 4.58
C THR A 124 -12.16 31.02 5.17
N GLY A 125 -12.33 32.08 4.38
CA GLY A 125 -12.05 33.45 4.80
C GLY A 125 -12.58 34.43 3.76
N ASP A 126 -13.89 34.64 3.82
CA ASP A 126 -14.68 35.76 3.31
C ASP A 126 -13.87 36.89 2.64
N VAL A 127 -14.00 37.01 1.31
CA VAL A 127 -13.78 38.29 0.64
C VAL A 127 -15.16 38.81 0.24
N SER A 128 -15.79 39.49 1.19
CA SER A 128 -16.96 40.31 0.94
C SER A 128 -16.56 41.49 0.02
N PHE A 129 -17.27 41.56 -1.12
CA PHE A 129 -17.48 42.62 -2.13
C PHE A 129 -16.53 43.81 -2.23
#